data_AF-A0A516KEI9-F1
#
_entry.id   AF-A0A516KEI9-F1
#
_cell.length_a   1.000
_cell.length_b   1.000
_cell.length_c   1.000
_cell.angle_alpha   90.00
_cell.angle_beta   90.00
_cell.angle_gamma   90.00
#
_symmetry.space_group_name_H-M   'P 1'
#
loop_
_entity.id
_entity.type
_entity.pdbx_description
1 polymer ?
#
loop_
_entity_poly.entity_id
_entity_poly.type
_entity_poly.pdbx_seq_one_letter_code
_entity_poly.pdbx_strand_id
1 'polypeptide(L)'
;MSELEQLKIENAMLRKQLNEFIYYINHLPAFEYHFDKIKVEKVKGTLQLGELLESDNDKMGIHKIFVKELEIREIEGTGTVGVGITEKKASKSKPDIIPPEAASPTIKKHYEQIKETLDIQVVPLFFQKLAVRENVLELTWENLKRNWEDLHKEYPSFREKVKEKLKKIHSVMKKYVSSNMIIRPDLVKKVNEDIEAQLKAWWLLLGLSNEMIPGFLHRLKREDFQLKKVKLNAEEEILTNIKDAYQLQHLPMSLQVLDDYEVVLDALYTQLLVPINKVDKDQEFIWEIYQGASRAFESEFNVDINLDAENLAFLLSNIMEQTKLIPKYLVLELGVKVIAE
;
A
#
# COMPACT_ATOMS: atom_id res chain seq x y z
N MET A 1 -3.87 4.55 45.66
CA MET A 1 -4.88 4.36 44.61
C MET A 1 -4.62 3.00 44.00
N SER A 2 -5.61 2.13 43.93
CA SER A 2 -5.44 0.84 43.25
C SER A 2 -5.37 1.05 41.75
N GLU A 3 -4.69 0.16 41.03
CA GLU A 3 -4.61 0.17 39.56
C GLU A 3 -6.01 0.20 38.92
N LEU A 4 -6.98 -0.47 39.55
CA LEU A 4 -8.39 -0.44 39.15
C LEU A 4 -9.04 0.94 39.28
N GLU A 5 -8.66 1.73 40.28
CA GLU A 5 -9.16 3.11 40.44
C GLU A 5 -8.58 4.04 39.37
N GLN A 6 -7.31 3.84 39.01
CA GLN A 6 -6.65 4.63 37.97
C GLN A 6 -7.26 4.35 36.58
N LEU A 7 -7.48 3.08 36.24
CA LEU A 7 -8.16 2.69 34.99
C LEU A 7 -9.60 3.23 34.91
N LYS A 8 -10.32 3.31 36.03
CA LYS A 8 -11.67 3.89 36.07
C LYS A 8 -11.65 5.40 35.79
N ILE A 9 -10.64 6.12 36.29
CA ILE A 9 -10.46 7.55 36.05
C ILE A 9 -10.11 7.81 34.59
N GLU A 10 -9.18 7.05 34.03
CA GLU A 10 -8.79 7.15 32.62
C GLU A 10 -9.95 6.85 31.67
N ASN A 11 -10.72 5.78 31.93
CA ASN A 11 -11.90 5.46 31.11
C ASN A 11 -12.95 6.57 31.16
N ALA A 12 -13.16 7.18 32.33
CA ALA A 12 -14.08 8.30 32.48
C ALA A 12 -13.61 9.56 31.71
N MET A 13 -12.30 9.85 31.71
CA MET A 13 -11.74 10.96 30.93
C MET A 13 -11.87 10.71 29.42
N LEU A 14 -11.55 9.51 28.93
CA LEU A 14 -11.67 9.16 27.52
C LEU A 14 -13.11 9.24 27.02
N ARG A 15 -14.08 8.76 27.83
CA ARG A 15 -15.51 8.89 27.52
C ARG A 15 -15.95 10.35 27.44
N LYS A 16 -15.43 11.20 28.33
CA LYS A 16 -15.71 12.63 28.31
C LYS A 16 -15.16 13.29 27.03
N GLN A 17 -13.92 13.01 26.67
CA GLN A 17 -13.29 13.53 25.44
C GLN A 17 -14.04 13.07 24.18
N LEU A 18 -14.43 11.78 24.11
CA LEU A 18 -15.21 11.26 22.99
C LEU A 18 -16.54 11.99 22.83
N ASN A 19 -17.24 12.26 23.93
CA ASN A 19 -18.50 13.00 23.91
C ASN A 19 -18.31 14.45 23.48
N GLU A 20 -17.21 15.10 23.88
CA GLU A 20 -16.84 16.45 23.43
C GLU A 20 -16.54 16.48 21.91
N PHE A 21 -15.84 15.47 21.37
CA PHE A 21 -15.62 15.32 19.93
C PHE A 21 -16.90 15.07 19.15
N ILE A 22 -17.78 14.19 19.64
CA ILE A 22 -19.08 13.92 19.01
C ILE A 22 -19.92 15.21 19.01
N TYR A 23 -19.93 15.96 20.11
CA TYR A 23 -20.59 17.26 20.18
C TYR A 23 -20.00 18.23 19.15
N TYR A 24 -18.68 18.33 19.06
CA TYR A 24 -18.00 19.22 18.12
C TYR A 24 -18.33 18.88 16.65
N ILE A 25 -18.26 17.60 16.26
CA ILE A 25 -18.59 17.15 14.89
C ILE A 25 -20.05 17.47 14.55
N ASN A 26 -20.97 17.22 15.49
CA ASN A 26 -22.40 17.43 15.27
C ASN A 26 -22.80 18.91 15.22
N HIS A 27 -21.95 19.83 15.68
CA HIS A 27 -22.22 21.27 15.73
C HIS A 27 -21.28 22.09 14.84
N LEU A 28 -20.49 21.45 13.97
CA LEU A 28 -19.74 22.16 12.94
C LEU A 28 -20.73 22.85 11.98
N PRO A 29 -20.65 24.18 11.81
CA PRO A 29 -21.52 24.89 10.88
C PRO A 29 -21.24 24.39 9.45
N ALA A 30 -22.30 24.09 8.69
CA ALA A 30 -22.19 23.72 7.29
C ALA A 30 -22.57 24.91 6.41
N PHE A 31 -21.68 25.28 5.50
CA PHE A 31 -21.88 26.37 4.54
C PHE A 31 -22.10 25.78 3.14
N GLU A 32 -23.23 26.11 2.52
CA GLU A 32 -23.58 25.58 1.20
C GLU A 32 -23.60 26.70 0.15
N TYR A 33 -22.83 26.50 -0.92
CA TYR A 33 -22.71 27.43 -2.04
C TYR A 33 -23.33 26.80 -3.27
N HIS A 34 -24.31 27.47 -3.88
CA HIS A 34 -25.06 26.96 -5.01
C HIS A 34 -24.81 27.85 -6.24
N PHE A 35 -24.27 27.27 -7.30
CA PHE A 35 -23.99 27.92 -8.57
C PHE A 35 -24.81 27.25 -9.68
N ASP A 36 -25.61 28.03 -10.39
CA ASP A 36 -26.38 27.49 -11.53
C ASP A 36 -25.48 27.19 -12.73
N LYS A 37 -24.53 28.06 -13.05
CA LYS A 37 -23.60 27.85 -14.17
C LYS A 37 -22.24 28.51 -13.93
N ILE A 38 -21.16 27.75 -14.17
CA ILE A 38 -19.79 28.26 -14.25
C ILE A 38 -19.29 27.99 -15.67
N LYS A 39 -18.86 29.05 -16.36
CA LYS A 39 -18.34 28.96 -17.73
C LYS A 39 -16.94 29.54 -17.79
N VAL A 40 -15.97 28.73 -18.22
CA VAL A 40 -14.58 29.14 -18.35
C VAL A 40 -14.11 28.88 -19.78
N GLU A 41 -13.69 29.95 -20.45
CA GLU A 41 -13.30 29.86 -21.86
C GLU A 41 -11.93 29.21 -22.05
N LYS A 42 -10.93 29.62 -21.26
CA LYS A 42 -9.57 29.07 -21.32
C LYS A 42 -8.97 28.94 -19.92
N VAL A 43 -8.39 27.79 -19.62
CA VAL A 43 -7.66 27.53 -18.37
C VAL A 43 -6.18 27.30 -18.69
N LYS A 44 -5.34 28.26 -18.34
CA LYS A 44 -3.87 28.17 -18.47
C LYS A 44 -3.17 27.76 -17.16
N GLY A 45 -3.89 27.80 -16.04
CA GLY A 45 -3.42 27.47 -14.69
C GLY A 45 -4.32 26.44 -14.00
N THR A 46 -4.53 26.55 -12.69
CA THR A 46 -5.47 25.66 -11.97
C THR A 46 -6.78 26.37 -11.72
N LEU A 47 -7.87 25.80 -12.21
CA LEU A 47 -9.24 26.16 -11.81
C LEU A 47 -9.70 25.14 -10.76
N GLN A 48 -9.93 25.60 -9.54
CA GLN A 48 -10.39 24.75 -8.43
C GLN A 48 -11.70 25.30 -7.87
N LEU A 49 -12.64 24.39 -7.64
CA LEU A 49 -13.88 24.67 -6.93
C LEU A 49 -13.75 24.05 -5.54
N GLY A 50 -13.37 24.87 -4.56
CA GLY A 50 -13.02 24.46 -3.20
C GLY A 50 -12.30 25.58 -2.45
N GLU A 51 -11.92 25.34 -1.19
CA GLU A 51 -11.21 26.30 -0.37
C GLU A 51 -9.71 26.36 -0.74
N LEU A 52 -9.18 27.57 -0.93
CA LEU A 52 -7.74 27.81 -1.06
C LEU A 52 -7.23 28.30 0.30
N LEU A 53 -6.75 27.38 1.14
CA LEU A 53 -6.32 27.68 2.51
C LEU A 53 -4.99 28.45 2.49
N GLU A 54 -5.05 29.77 2.67
CA GLU A 54 -3.85 30.62 2.81
C GLU A 54 -3.49 30.92 4.28
N SER A 55 -4.38 30.66 5.24
CA SER A 55 -4.11 30.85 6.67
C SER A 55 -4.93 29.94 7.60
N ASP A 56 -4.41 29.66 8.79
CA ASP A 56 -4.98 28.72 9.76
C ASP A 56 -6.30 29.16 10.43
N ASN A 57 -6.73 30.41 10.24
CA ASN A 57 -7.85 31.01 10.97
C ASN A 57 -9.25 30.75 10.39
N ASP A 58 -9.37 30.23 9.16
CA ASP A 58 -10.66 30.04 8.49
C ASP A 58 -11.24 28.61 8.63
N LYS A 59 -10.59 27.75 9.43
CA LYS A 59 -10.81 26.28 9.50
C LYS A 59 -12.14 25.76 10.10
N MET A 60 -13.13 26.59 10.42
CA MET A 60 -14.29 26.12 11.20
C MET A 60 -15.60 26.12 10.41
N GLY A 61 -15.79 25.06 9.60
CA GLY A 61 -17.05 24.70 8.98
C GLY A 61 -16.94 23.59 7.93
N ILE A 62 -18.06 22.95 7.59
CA ILE A 62 -18.15 22.03 6.44
C ILE A 62 -18.64 22.84 5.23
N HIS A 63 -17.76 23.10 4.26
CA HIS A 63 -18.12 23.85 3.05
C HIS A 63 -18.53 22.89 1.93
N LYS A 64 -19.74 23.06 1.38
CA LYS A 64 -20.26 22.27 0.25
C LYS A 64 -20.53 23.18 -0.93
N ILE A 65 -19.99 22.83 -2.10
CA ILE A 65 -20.19 23.57 -3.35
C ILE A 65 -21.02 22.71 -4.29
N PHE A 66 -22.15 23.26 -4.74
CA PHE A 66 -23.04 22.66 -5.73
C PHE A 66 -22.98 23.48 -7.02
N VAL A 67 -22.64 22.84 -8.13
CA VAL A 67 -22.63 23.49 -9.46
C VAL A 67 -23.51 22.68 -10.39
N LYS A 68 -24.58 23.28 -10.92
CA LYS A 68 -25.49 22.60 -11.86
C LYS A 68 -24.83 22.38 -13.22
N GLU A 69 -24.15 23.39 -13.76
CA GLU A 69 -23.50 23.33 -15.06
C GLU A 69 -22.08 23.91 -14.99
N LEU A 70 -21.07 23.11 -15.36
CA LEU A 70 -19.68 23.53 -15.48
C LEU A 70 -19.23 23.33 -16.95
N GLU A 71 -19.01 24.44 -17.67
CA GLU A 71 -18.56 24.43 -19.06
C GLU A 71 -17.12 24.96 -19.13
N ILE A 72 -16.16 24.10 -19.47
CA ILE A 72 -14.76 24.47 -19.69
C ILE A 72 -14.43 24.18 -21.14
N ARG A 73 -14.13 25.22 -21.91
CA ARG A 73 -13.98 25.08 -23.37
C ARG A 73 -12.59 24.62 -23.78
N GLU A 74 -11.55 25.10 -23.10
CA GLU A 74 -10.17 24.83 -23.50
C GLU A 74 -9.22 24.83 -22.27
N ILE A 75 -8.33 23.85 -22.22
CA ILE A 75 -7.24 23.75 -21.22
C ILE A 75 -5.92 23.87 -21.99
N GLU A 76 -5.14 24.91 -21.69
CA GLU A 76 -3.90 25.22 -22.40
C GLU A 76 -2.66 24.88 -21.56
N GLY A 77 -1.65 24.30 -22.20
CA GLY A 77 -0.35 24.04 -21.59
C GLY A 77 -0.44 23.06 -20.41
N THR A 78 -0.12 23.53 -19.20
CA THR A 78 -0.17 22.75 -17.95
C THR A 78 -1.46 22.98 -17.16
N GLY A 79 -2.50 23.51 -17.80
CA GLY A 79 -3.76 23.80 -17.13
C GLY A 79 -4.37 22.56 -16.47
N THR A 80 -4.97 22.73 -15.30
CA THR A 80 -5.61 21.65 -14.54
C THR A 80 -6.97 22.11 -14.03
N VAL A 81 -7.94 21.20 -14.04
CA VAL A 81 -9.28 21.41 -13.49
C VAL A 81 -9.50 20.33 -12.45
N GLY A 82 -9.79 20.74 -11.22
CA GLY A 82 -10.04 19.83 -10.10
C GLY A 82 -11.29 20.22 -9.32
N VAL A 83 -12.02 19.21 -8.85
CA VAL A 83 -13.10 19.35 -7.87
C VAL A 83 -12.63 18.61 -6.61
N GLY A 84 -12.36 19.34 -5.52
CA GLY A 84 -11.83 18.78 -4.27
C GLY A 84 -10.61 19.51 -3.72
N ILE A 85 -9.96 18.93 -2.70
CA ILE A 85 -8.72 19.41 -2.08
C ILE A 85 -7.54 18.90 -2.92
N THR A 86 -6.72 19.79 -3.49
CA THR A 86 -5.54 19.38 -4.28
C THR A 86 -4.30 20.10 -3.76
N GLU A 87 -3.34 19.36 -3.22
CA GLU A 87 -2.01 19.90 -2.96
C GLU A 87 -1.31 20.22 -4.28
N LYS A 88 -0.68 21.39 -4.33
CA LYS A 88 0.05 21.90 -5.50
C LYS A 88 1.17 20.91 -5.87
N LYS A 89 1.00 20.15 -6.95
CA LYS A 89 2.08 19.29 -7.49
C LYS A 89 3.26 20.19 -7.87
N ALA A 90 4.31 20.16 -7.05
CA ALA A 90 5.59 20.74 -7.38
C ALA A 90 6.08 20.16 -8.71
N SER A 91 6.37 21.05 -9.67
CA SER A 91 7.06 20.71 -10.90
C SER A 91 8.41 20.07 -10.57
N LYS A 92 8.74 18.97 -11.26
CA LYS A 92 9.70 17.88 -10.92
C LYS A 92 9.00 16.81 -10.09
N SER A 93 8.49 15.78 -10.75
CA SER A 93 8.04 14.55 -10.10
C SER A 93 9.17 14.03 -9.22
N LYS A 94 9.10 14.30 -7.91
CA LYS A 94 9.93 13.57 -6.96
C LYS A 94 9.66 12.08 -7.22
N PRO A 95 10.70 11.25 -7.26
CA PRO A 95 10.50 9.82 -7.46
C PRO A 95 9.61 9.28 -6.34
N ASP A 96 8.65 8.40 -6.67
CA ASP A 96 7.73 7.81 -5.69
C ASP A 96 8.39 6.70 -4.85
N ILE A 97 9.59 6.25 -5.27
CA ILE A 97 10.45 5.31 -4.56
C ILE A 97 11.92 5.72 -4.71
N ILE A 98 12.75 5.35 -3.74
CA ILE A 98 14.21 5.41 -3.89
C ILE A 98 14.75 3.98 -3.92
N PRO A 99 15.19 3.45 -5.07
CA PRO A 99 15.77 2.11 -5.12
C PRO A 99 17.18 2.10 -4.49
N PRO A 100 17.68 0.93 -4.02
CA PRO A 100 18.98 0.81 -3.35
C PRO A 100 20.17 1.40 -4.14
N GLU A 101 20.13 1.32 -5.46
CA GLU A 101 21.20 1.81 -6.35
C GLU A 101 21.26 3.35 -6.34
N ALA A 102 20.10 3.99 -6.31
CA ALA A 102 19.94 5.45 -6.34
C ALA A 102 19.97 6.11 -4.94
N ALA A 103 19.98 5.31 -3.87
CA ALA A 103 19.95 5.79 -2.50
C ALA A 103 21.19 6.61 -2.11
N SER A 104 20.96 7.65 -1.30
CA SER A 104 22.03 8.42 -0.65
C SER A 104 22.86 7.52 0.28
N PRO A 105 24.08 7.90 0.68
CA PRO A 105 24.87 7.12 1.64
C PRO A 105 24.13 6.84 2.95
N THR A 106 23.34 7.80 3.46
CA THR A 106 22.55 7.62 4.68
C THR A 106 21.42 6.59 4.47
N ILE A 107 20.66 6.70 3.37
CA ILE A 107 19.59 5.74 3.07
C ILE A 107 20.16 4.33 2.83
N LYS A 108 21.32 4.22 2.15
CA LYS A 108 22.01 2.94 1.97
C LYS A 108 22.36 2.27 3.30
N LYS A 109 22.82 3.03 4.28
CA LYS A 109 23.09 2.52 5.63
C LYS A 109 21.82 1.96 6.28
N HIS A 110 20.68 2.65 6.17
CA HIS A 110 19.41 2.12 6.68
C HIS A 110 19.00 0.84 5.94
N TYR A 111 19.15 0.78 4.62
CA TYR A 111 18.86 -0.42 3.84
C TYR A 111 19.73 -1.61 4.23
N GLU A 112 21.02 -1.40 4.49
CA GLU A 112 21.91 -2.44 5.00
C GLU A 112 21.45 -2.94 6.37
N GLN A 113 21.13 -2.02 7.30
CA GLN A 113 20.60 -2.39 8.61
C GLN A 113 19.29 -3.17 8.53
N ILE A 114 18.38 -2.78 7.64
CA ILE A 114 17.11 -3.48 7.39
C ILE A 114 17.39 -4.90 6.91
N LYS A 115 18.26 -5.06 5.92
CA LYS A 115 18.62 -6.38 5.39
C LYS A 115 19.26 -7.28 6.44
N GLU A 116 20.18 -6.74 7.23
CA GLU A 116 20.85 -7.48 8.31
C GLU A 116 19.87 -7.88 9.42
N THR A 117 19.08 -6.93 9.91
CA THR A 117 18.14 -7.15 11.03
C THR A 117 17.05 -8.13 10.65
N LEU A 118 16.49 -7.97 9.45
CA LEU A 118 15.44 -8.84 8.96
C LEU A 118 16.00 -10.11 8.35
N ASP A 119 17.31 -10.30 8.17
CA ASP A 119 17.89 -11.44 7.44
C ASP A 119 17.21 -11.63 6.06
N ILE A 120 17.32 -10.60 5.21
CA ILE A 120 16.76 -10.58 3.85
C ILE A 120 17.78 -10.04 2.86
N GLN A 121 17.71 -10.51 1.62
CA GLN A 121 18.64 -10.09 0.58
C GLN A 121 18.22 -8.77 -0.10
N VAL A 122 16.92 -8.44 -0.03
CA VAL A 122 16.34 -7.34 -0.80
C VAL A 122 15.51 -6.44 0.10
N VAL A 123 15.62 -5.14 -0.15
CA VAL A 123 14.91 -4.10 0.61
C VAL A 123 13.45 -4.08 0.15
N PRO A 124 12.48 -4.33 1.05
CA PRO A 124 11.07 -4.29 0.70
C PRO A 124 10.61 -2.92 0.19
N LEU A 125 9.66 -2.91 -0.75
CA LEU A 125 9.16 -1.69 -1.39
C LEU A 125 8.64 -0.64 -0.40
N PHE A 126 8.06 -1.09 0.72
CA PHE A 126 7.62 -0.20 1.79
C PHE A 126 8.75 0.73 2.26
N PHE A 127 9.93 0.20 2.58
CA PHE A 127 11.08 1.01 3.00
C PHE A 127 11.65 1.86 1.86
N GLN A 128 11.52 1.40 0.61
CA GLN A 128 11.90 2.20 -0.57
C GLN A 128 10.99 3.41 -0.79
N LYS A 129 9.67 3.27 -0.52
CA LYS A 129 8.74 4.40 -0.52
C LYS A 129 9.04 5.36 0.63
N LEU A 130 9.26 4.86 1.84
CA LEU A 130 9.58 5.72 2.98
C LEU A 130 10.85 6.54 2.76
N ALA A 131 11.84 6.00 2.04
CA ALA A 131 13.09 6.68 1.74
C ALA A 131 12.94 8.00 0.95
N VAL A 132 11.81 8.22 0.27
CA VAL A 132 11.47 9.52 -0.36
C VAL A 132 11.48 10.65 0.68
N ARG A 133 11.19 10.32 1.95
CA ARG A 133 11.32 11.20 3.12
C ARG A 133 12.25 10.53 4.13
N GLU A 134 13.55 10.83 4.04
CA GLU A 134 14.60 10.19 4.83
C GLU A 134 14.30 10.15 6.34
N ASN A 135 13.78 11.26 6.90
CA ASN A 135 13.39 11.35 8.31
C ASN A 135 12.26 10.37 8.69
N VAL A 136 11.30 10.13 7.79
CA VAL A 136 10.22 9.15 8.00
C VAL A 136 10.80 7.74 8.01
N LEU A 137 11.68 7.42 7.05
CA LEU A 137 12.37 6.12 7.03
C LEU A 137 13.16 5.89 8.32
N GLU A 138 13.98 6.85 8.71
CA GLU A 138 14.83 6.77 9.91
C GLU A 138 14.00 6.53 11.17
N LEU A 139 13.02 7.39 11.45
CA LEU A 139 12.23 7.30 12.68
C LEU A 139 11.33 6.05 12.71
N THR A 140 10.77 5.67 11.57
CA THR A 140 10.00 4.42 11.48
C THR A 140 10.90 3.21 11.71
N TRP A 141 12.06 3.17 11.07
CA TRP A 141 12.98 2.04 11.19
C TRP A 141 13.56 1.91 12.60
N GLU A 142 14.01 3.00 13.22
CA GLU A 142 14.54 2.96 14.59
C GLU A 142 13.47 2.54 15.61
N ASN A 143 12.20 2.88 15.38
CA ASN A 143 11.11 2.32 16.18
C ASN A 143 10.94 0.80 15.98
N LEU A 144 10.82 0.36 14.73
CA LEU A 144 10.65 -1.07 14.41
C LEU A 144 11.82 -1.92 14.89
N LYS A 145 13.04 -1.41 14.74
CA LYS A 145 14.28 -2.08 15.16
C LYS A 145 14.36 -2.25 16.68
N ARG A 146 14.00 -1.22 17.46
CA ARG A 146 13.95 -1.31 18.93
C ARG A 146 12.97 -2.38 19.41
N ASN A 147 11.86 -2.57 18.67
CA ASN A 147 10.83 -3.56 18.99
C ASN A 147 11.05 -4.90 18.26
N TRP A 148 12.12 -5.06 17.45
CA TRP A 148 12.25 -6.21 16.56
C TRP A 148 12.37 -7.52 17.34
N GLU A 149 13.08 -7.56 18.47
CA GLU A 149 13.21 -8.80 19.24
C GLU A 149 11.86 -9.33 19.74
N ASP A 150 10.96 -8.44 20.15
CA ASP A 150 9.62 -8.83 20.59
C ASP A 150 8.73 -9.19 19.39
N LEU A 151 8.77 -8.38 18.33
CA LEU A 151 8.09 -8.66 17.07
C LEU A 151 8.54 -10.00 16.45
N HIS A 152 9.82 -10.35 16.55
CA HIS A 152 10.39 -11.53 15.92
C HIS A 152 9.95 -12.83 16.60
N LYS A 153 9.59 -12.81 17.89
CA LYS A 153 9.16 -14.01 18.62
C LYS A 153 7.95 -14.67 17.98
N GLU A 154 7.00 -13.88 17.49
CA GLU A 154 5.76 -14.38 16.89
C GLU A 154 5.84 -14.56 15.38
N TYR A 155 6.85 -13.95 14.73
CA TYR A 155 7.03 -14.03 13.28
C TYR A 155 7.07 -15.47 12.74
N PRO A 156 7.78 -16.46 13.35
CA PRO A 156 7.76 -17.84 12.86
C PRO A 156 6.36 -18.44 12.76
N SER A 157 5.50 -18.21 13.76
CA SER A 157 4.11 -18.70 13.78
C SER A 157 3.30 -18.05 12.67
N PHE A 158 3.40 -16.72 12.53
CA PHE A 158 2.78 -15.97 11.44
C PHE A 158 3.22 -16.49 10.06
N ARG A 159 4.53 -16.62 9.87
CA ARG A 159 5.15 -17.08 8.63
C ARG A 159 4.65 -18.46 8.23
N GLU A 160 4.61 -19.42 9.15
CA GLU A 160 4.12 -20.77 8.84
C GLU A 160 2.64 -20.76 8.48
N LYS A 161 1.79 -20.05 9.22
CA LYS A 161 0.35 -19.89 8.91
C LYS A 161 0.15 -19.32 7.50
N VAL A 162 0.92 -18.30 7.10
CA VAL A 162 0.84 -17.73 5.75
C VAL A 162 1.41 -18.68 4.70
N LYS A 163 2.56 -19.35 4.96
CA LYS A 163 3.16 -20.31 4.03
C LYS A 163 2.27 -21.51 3.74
N GLU A 164 1.49 -21.97 4.71
CA GLU A 164 0.49 -23.01 4.47
C GLU A 164 -0.58 -22.56 3.47
N LYS A 165 -1.03 -21.30 3.54
CA LYS A 165 -1.96 -20.72 2.57
C LYS A 165 -1.31 -20.62 1.19
N LEU A 166 -0.09 -20.09 1.13
CA LEU A 166 0.67 -20.01 -0.12
C LEU A 166 0.86 -21.39 -0.77
N LYS A 167 1.16 -22.44 0.02
CA LYS A 167 1.28 -23.82 -0.46
C LYS A 167 -0.02 -24.37 -1.05
N LYS A 168 -1.16 -24.07 -0.43
CA LYS A 168 -2.49 -24.45 -0.94
C LYS A 168 -2.77 -23.76 -2.27
N ILE A 169 -2.54 -22.44 -2.34
CA ILE A 169 -2.73 -21.64 -3.56
C ILE A 169 -1.81 -22.14 -4.69
N HIS A 170 -0.53 -22.37 -4.39
CA HIS A 170 0.44 -22.92 -5.32
C HIS A 170 -0.02 -24.25 -5.94
N SER A 171 -0.57 -25.16 -5.13
CA SER A 171 -1.13 -26.43 -5.64
C SER A 171 -2.33 -26.23 -6.57
N VAL A 172 -3.14 -25.18 -6.36
CA VAL A 172 -4.25 -24.85 -7.26
C VAL A 172 -3.74 -24.23 -8.55
N MET A 173 -2.80 -23.28 -8.46
CA MET A 173 -2.17 -22.64 -9.63
C MET A 173 -1.50 -23.65 -10.56
N LYS A 174 -0.82 -24.68 -10.01
CA LYS A 174 -0.21 -25.77 -10.80
C LYS A 174 -1.19 -26.51 -11.71
N LYS A 175 -2.50 -26.47 -11.43
CA LYS A 175 -3.52 -27.12 -12.28
C LYS A 175 -3.79 -26.36 -13.58
N TYR A 176 -3.39 -25.09 -13.67
CA TYR A 176 -3.59 -24.24 -14.85
C TYR A 176 -2.43 -24.34 -15.85
N VAL A 177 -1.27 -24.82 -15.41
CA VAL A 177 -0.04 -24.83 -16.21
C VAL A 177 0.16 -26.18 -16.87
N SER A 178 0.51 -26.18 -18.16
CA SER A 178 0.83 -27.41 -18.89
C SER A 178 2.29 -27.83 -18.61
N SER A 179 2.51 -29.12 -18.38
CA SER A 179 3.68 -29.72 -17.71
C SER A 179 5.04 -29.69 -18.45
N ASN A 180 5.32 -28.70 -19.32
CA ASN A 180 6.53 -28.66 -20.14
C ASN A 180 7.31 -27.34 -19.99
N MET A 181 7.49 -26.84 -18.77
CA MET A 181 8.24 -25.61 -18.54
C MET A 181 9.66 -25.86 -18.04
N ILE A 182 10.53 -24.89 -18.32
CA ILE A 182 11.96 -24.98 -18.07
C ILE A 182 12.20 -24.71 -16.58
N ILE A 183 12.72 -25.71 -15.88
CA ILE A 183 13.16 -25.57 -14.49
C ILE A 183 14.24 -24.47 -14.42
N ARG A 184 14.00 -23.41 -13.64
CA ARG A 184 14.93 -22.31 -13.41
C ARG A 184 15.23 -22.18 -11.91
N PRO A 185 16.18 -22.96 -11.36
CA PRO A 185 16.45 -22.98 -9.92
C PRO A 185 16.92 -21.64 -9.36
N ASP A 186 17.62 -20.85 -10.17
CA ASP A 186 18.06 -19.49 -9.86
C ASP A 186 16.88 -18.54 -9.68
N LEU A 187 15.89 -18.60 -10.58
CA LEU A 187 14.67 -17.80 -10.48
C LEU A 187 13.81 -18.26 -9.30
N VAL A 188 13.63 -19.56 -9.11
CA VAL A 188 12.92 -20.12 -7.94
C VAL A 188 13.56 -19.66 -6.63
N LYS A 189 14.90 -19.63 -6.57
CA LYS A 189 15.62 -19.09 -5.40
C LYS A 189 15.29 -17.61 -5.17
N LYS A 190 15.41 -16.76 -6.20
CA LYS A 190 15.08 -15.33 -6.12
C LYS A 190 13.63 -15.08 -5.67
N VAL A 191 12.68 -15.84 -6.21
CA VAL A 191 11.27 -15.77 -5.83
C VAL A 191 11.06 -16.13 -4.36
N ASN A 192 11.71 -17.19 -3.86
CA ASN A 192 11.62 -17.55 -2.44
C ASN A 192 12.24 -16.48 -1.53
N GLU A 193 13.34 -15.85 -1.96
CA GLU A 193 13.95 -14.72 -1.25
C GLU A 193 13.02 -13.50 -1.22
N ASP A 194 12.36 -13.15 -2.34
CA ASP A 194 11.40 -12.05 -2.38
C ASP A 194 10.18 -12.35 -1.50
N ILE A 195 9.59 -13.55 -1.60
CA ILE A 195 8.47 -13.96 -0.74
C ILE A 195 8.84 -13.81 0.74
N GLU A 196 10.03 -14.25 1.15
CA GLU A 196 10.46 -14.10 2.55
C GLU A 196 10.61 -12.62 2.93
N ALA A 197 11.17 -11.78 2.06
CA ALA A 197 11.28 -10.34 2.28
C ALA A 197 9.90 -9.66 2.40
N GLN A 198 8.94 -10.02 1.54
CA GLN A 198 7.57 -9.53 1.61
C GLN A 198 6.88 -9.97 2.90
N LEU A 199 7.05 -11.22 3.34
CA LEU A 199 6.44 -11.71 4.60
C LEU A 199 6.96 -10.96 5.82
N LYS A 200 8.28 -10.71 5.91
CA LYS A 200 8.88 -9.93 7.01
C LYS A 200 8.43 -8.48 6.97
N ALA A 201 8.41 -7.86 5.79
CA ALA A 201 7.89 -6.50 5.63
C ALA A 201 6.42 -6.39 6.02
N TRP A 202 5.62 -7.39 5.63
CA TRP A 202 4.20 -7.40 5.94
C TRP A 202 3.92 -7.58 7.42
N TRP A 203 4.70 -8.43 8.10
CA TRP A 203 4.62 -8.58 9.55
C TRP A 203 4.79 -7.22 10.27
N LEU A 204 5.83 -6.46 9.90
CA LEU A 204 6.07 -5.13 10.45
C LEU A 204 4.93 -4.15 10.11
N LEU A 205 4.42 -4.21 8.88
CA LEU A 205 3.32 -3.36 8.41
C LEU A 205 2.00 -3.65 9.12
N LEU A 206 1.66 -4.91 9.37
CA LEU A 206 0.48 -5.30 10.13
C LEU A 206 0.58 -4.76 11.55
N GLY A 207 1.78 -4.80 12.11
CA GLY A 207 2.10 -4.18 13.37
C GLY A 207 1.86 -2.68 13.41
N LEU A 208 2.50 -1.94 12.50
CA LEU A 208 2.28 -0.49 12.38
C LEU A 208 0.81 -0.16 12.10
N SER A 209 0.11 -0.98 11.31
CA SER A 209 -1.31 -0.79 11.02
C SER A 209 -2.18 -0.92 12.27
N ASN A 210 -1.91 -1.93 13.12
CA ASN A 210 -2.69 -2.17 14.33
C ASN A 210 -2.56 -1.02 15.33
N GLU A 211 -1.34 -0.51 15.49
CA GLU A 211 -1.01 0.52 16.48
C GLU A 211 -1.35 1.93 15.98
N MET A 212 -0.96 2.27 14.75
CA MET A 212 -1.11 3.64 14.24
C MET A 212 -2.48 3.88 13.61
N ILE A 213 -3.19 2.82 13.18
CA ILE A 213 -4.52 2.92 12.55
C ILE A 213 -5.47 1.85 13.13
N PRO A 214 -5.83 1.93 14.43
CA PRO A 214 -6.64 0.89 15.07
C PRO A 214 -7.92 0.55 14.30
N GLY A 215 -8.16 -0.75 14.14
CA GLY A 215 -9.31 -1.28 13.39
C GLY A 215 -9.24 -1.13 11.87
N PHE A 216 -8.15 -0.62 11.29
CA PHE A 216 -7.95 -0.60 9.82
C PHE A 216 -8.05 -2.01 9.21
N LEU A 217 -7.31 -2.98 9.75
CA LEU A 217 -7.27 -4.34 9.24
C LEU A 217 -8.67 -5.01 9.25
N HIS A 218 -9.46 -4.80 10.30
CA HIS A 218 -10.81 -5.36 10.37
C HIS A 218 -11.81 -4.69 9.42
N ARG A 219 -11.53 -3.46 8.97
CA ARG A 219 -12.39 -2.71 8.04
C ARG A 219 -12.13 -3.06 6.59
N LEU A 220 -10.97 -3.63 6.26
CA LEU A 220 -10.67 -4.06 4.90
C LEU A 220 -11.61 -5.18 4.47
N LYS A 221 -12.19 -5.01 3.29
CA LYS A 221 -13.11 -5.96 2.67
C LYS A 221 -12.51 -6.51 1.38
N ARG A 222 -13.14 -7.54 0.80
CA ARG A 222 -12.68 -8.13 -0.47
C ARG A 222 -12.63 -7.11 -1.61
N GLU A 223 -13.49 -6.10 -1.56
CA GLU A 223 -13.56 -5.03 -2.55
C GLU A 223 -12.35 -4.10 -2.53
N ASP A 224 -11.65 -3.99 -1.39
CA ASP A 224 -10.39 -3.22 -1.28
C ASP A 224 -9.24 -3.84 -2.08
N PHE A 225 -9.39 -5.10 -2.50
CA PHE A 225 -8.40 -5.86 -3.25
C PHE A 225 -8.83 -6.11 -4.70
N GLN A 226 -9.76 -5.31 -5.23
CA GLN A 226 -10.25 -5.46 -6.59
C GLN A 226 -9.13 -5.43 -7.62
N LEU A 227 -9.28 -6.29 -8.63
CA LEU A 227 -8.43 -6.37 -9.81
C LEU A 227 -9.21 -5.86 -11.02
N LYS A 228 -8.50 -5.37 -12.03
CA LYS A 228 -9.07 -5.17 -13.36
C LYS A 228 -8.97 -6.47 -14.14
N LYS A 229 -9.88 -6.66 -15.10
CA LYS A 229 -9.79 -7.78 -16.03
C LYS A 229 -8.56 -7.60 -16.92
N VAL A 230 -7.78 -8.67 -17.08
CA VAL A 230 -6.63 -8.70 -17.97
C VAL A 230 -7.11 -8.57 -19.42
N LYS A 231 -6.51 -7.66 -20.19
CA LYS A 231 -6.77 -7.49 -21.62
C LYS A 231 -5.86 -8.43 -22.42
N LEU A 232 -6.42 -9.14 -23.38
CA LEU A 232 -5.68 -9.97 -24.34
C LEU A 232 -5.33 -9.15 -25.58
N ASN A 233 -4.52 -8.10 -25.44
CA ASN A 233 -4.04 -7.34 -26.60
C ASN A 233 -2.55 -7.63 -26.84
N ALA A 234 -2.23 -8.07 -28.06
CA ALA A 234 -0.88 -8.44 -28.49
C ALA A 234 0.08 -7.23 -28.68
N GLU A 235 -0.43 -6.00 -28.60
CA GLU A 235 0.34 -4.76 -28.81
C GLU A 235 0.81 -4.10 -27.49
N GLU A 236 0.24 -4.46 -26.34
CA GLU A 236 0.62 -3.91 -25.02
C GLU A 236 1.65 -4.82 -24.33
N GLU A 237 2.76 -4.27 -23.81
CA GLU A 237 3.79 -5.03 -23.08
C GLU A 237 3.18 -5.84 -21.91
N ILE A 238 3.47 -7.15 -21.84
CA ILE A 238 2.91 -8.09 -20.84
C ILE A 238 3.01 -7.53 -19.41
N LEU A 239 4.16 -6.97 -19.04
CA LEU A 239 4.39 -6.39 -17.72
C LEU A 239 3.47 -5.20 -17.42
N THR A 240 3.17 -4.37 -18.42
CA THR A 240 2.21 -3.27 -18.31
C THR A 240 0.79 -3.80 -18.09
N ASN A 241 0.41 -4.87 -18.79
CA ASN A 241 -0.88 -5.52 -18.58
C ASN A 241 -1.02 -6.13 -17.18
N ILE A 242 0.06 -6.72 -16.66
CA ILE A 242 0.09 -7.24 -15.27
C ILE A 242 -0.06 -6.08 -14.28
N LYS A 243 0.70 -4.98 -14.44
CA LYS A 243 0.58 -3.79 -13.59
C LYS A 243 -0.85 -3.25 -13.60
N ASP A 244 -1.46 -3.10 -14.76
CA ASP A 244 -2.81 -2.56 -14.89
C ASP A 244 -3.88 -3.48 -14.29
N ALA A 245 -3.80 -4.79 -14.57
CA ALA A 245 -4.72 -5.78 -14.03
C ALA A 245 -4.68 -5.83 -12.50
N TYR A 246 -3.47 -5.79 -11.93
CA TYR A 246 -3.28 -5.82 -10.47
C TYR A 246 -3.33 -4.44 -9.81
N GLN A 247 -3.48 -3.37 -10.59
CA GLN A 247 -3.46 -1.98 -10.14
C GLN A 247 -2.18 -1.64 -9.36
N LEU A 248 -1.04 -1.95 -9.96
CA LEU A 248 0.28 -1.79 -9.37
C LEU A 248 1.05 -0.67 -10.06
N GLN A 249 1.69 0.19 -9.27
CA GLN A 249 2.67 1.14 -9.77
C GLN A 249 4.03 0.46 -10.02
N HIS A 250 4.38 -0.50 -9.15
CA HIS A 250 5.64 -1.24 -9.19
C HIS A 250 5.38 -2.74 -9.22
N LEU A 251 6.23 -3.48 -9.91
CA LEU A 251 6.14 -4.94 -9.94
C LEU A 251 6.97 -5.56 -8.81
N PRO A 252 6.64 -6.79 -8.38
CA PRO A 252 7.54 -7.58 -7.53
C PRO A 252 8.89 -7.75 -8.22
N MET A 253 9.95 -7.90 -7.43
CA MET A 253 11.30 -7.93 -7.96
C MET A 253 11.52 -9.08 -8.94
N SER A 254 10.95 -10.27 -8.70
CA SER A 254 11.16 -11.38 -9.64
C SER A 254 10.59 -11.06 -11.02
N LEU A 255 9.44 -10.36 -11.09
CA LEU A 255 8.85 -9.90 -12.34
C LEU A 255 9.65 -8.80 -13.03
N GLN A 256 10.38 -7.96 -12.27
CA GLN A 256 11.24 -6.92 -12.86
C GLN A 256 12.42 -7.49 -13.63
N VAL A 257 12.86 -8.72 -13.31
CA VAL A 257 13.96 -9.39 -14.00
C VAL A 257 13.47 -10.41 -15.03
N LEU A 258 12.15 -10.56 -15.23
CA LEU A 258 11.60 -11.51 -16.21
C LEU A 258 11.75 -11.07 -17.66
N ASP A 259 12.14 -9.82 -17.92
CA ASP A 259 12.51 -9.38 -19.28
C ASP A 259 13.67 -10.24 -19.84
N ASP A 260 14.57 -10.72 -18.98
CA ASP A 260 15.64 -11.65 -19.34
C ASP A 260 15.14 -13.10 -19.54
N TYR A 261 13.85 -13.37 -19.28
CA TYR A 261 13.23 -14.69 -19.29
C TYR A 261 11.87 -14.66 -20.03
N GLU A 262 11.85 -14.14 -21.26
CA GLU A 262 10.63 -13.95 -22.07
C GLU A 262 9.68 -15.17 -22.10
N VAL A 263 10.21 -16.40 -22.22
CA VAL A 263 9.41 -17.64 -22.21
C VAL A 263 8.67 -17.84 -20.88
N VAL A 264 9.30 -17.50 -19.75
CA VAL A 264 8.69 -17.58 -18.42
C VAL A 264 7.63 -16.49 -18.28
N LEU A 265 7.91 -15.28 -18.77
CA LEU A 265 6.98 -14.16 -18.74
C LEU A 265 5.70 -14.44 -19.55
N ASP A 266 5.86 -14.94 -20.78
CA ASP A 266 4.73 -15.31 -21.64
C ASP A 266 3.92 -16.45 -21.01
N ALA A 267 4.59 -17.48 -20.52
CA ALA A 267 3.96 -18.60 -19.83
C ALA A 267 3.16 -18.18 -18.59
N LEU A 268 3.77 -17.36 -17.72
CA LEU A 268 3.12 -16.76 -16.56
C LEU A 268 1.85 -16.04 -16.97
N TYR A 269 1.93 -15.20 -17.99
CA TYR A 269 0.82 -14.37 -18.40
C TYR A 269 -0.29 -15.17 -19.08
N THR A 270 0.04 -15.93 -20.12
CA THR A 270 -0.93 -16.60 -21.00
C THR A 270 -1.51 -17.88 -20.40
N GLN A 271 -0.69 -18.68 -19.70
CA GLN A 271 -1.13 -19.97 -19.16
C GLN A 271 -1.63 -19.89 -17.72
N LEU A 272 -1.18 -18.90 -16.94
CA LEU A 272 -1.57 -18.79 -15.54
C LEU A 272 -2.43 -17.55 -15.26
N LEU A 273 -1.88 -16.34 -15.39
CA LEU A 273 -2.54 -15.11 -14.93
C LEU A 273 -3.85 -14.83 -15.70
N VAL A 274 -3.85 -14.95 -17.03
CA VAL A 274 -5.07 -14.76 -17.84
C VAL A 274 -6.17 -15.75 -17.44
N PRO A 275 -5.93 -17.09 -17.40
CA PRO A 275 -6.95 -18.05 -17.00
C PRO A 275 -7.51 -17.81 -15.59
N ILE A 276 -6.66 -17.56 -14.59
CA ILE A 276 -7.13 -17.38 -13.20
C ILE A 276 -7.89 -16.05 -13.03
N ASN A 277 -7.50 -14.99 -13.73
CA ASN A 277 -8.18 -13.68 -13.69
C ASN A 277 -9.56 -13.74 -14.37
N LYS A 278 -9.71 -14.51 -15.45
CA LYS A 278 -11.01 -14.69 -16.13
C LYS A 278 -12.07 -15.23 -15.18
N VAL A 279 -11.69 -16.10 -14.24
CA VAL A 279 -12.59 -16.71 -13.24
C VAL A 279 -12.46 -16.09 -11.83
N ASP A 280 -11.83 -14.92 -11.70
CA ASP A 280 -11.64 -14.16 -10.45
C ASP A 280 -10.95 -14.95 -9.32
N LYS A 281 -10.15 -15.94 -9.69
CA LYS A 281 -9.45 -16.83 -8.74
C LYS A 281 -8.24 -16.14 -8.11
N ASP A 282 -7.56 -15.28 -8.85
CA ASP A 282 -6.51 -14.39 -8.33
C ASP A 282 -7.03 -13.47 -7.21
N GLN A 283 -8.21 -12.86 -7.37
CA GLN A 283 -8.82 -12.05 -6.32
C GLN A 283 -9.19 -12.89 -5.09
N GLU A 284 -9.66 -14.13 -5.28
CA GLU A 284 -9.88 -15.06 -4.17
C GLU A 284 -8.58 -15.38 -3.44
N PHE A 285 -7.50 -15.70 -4.16
CA PHE A 285 -6.18 -15.97 -3.57
C PHE A 285 -5.64 -14.78 -2.77
N ILE A 286 -5.74 -13.57 -3.31
CA ILE A 286 -5.33 -12.33 -2.63
C ILE A 286 -6.07 -12.19 -1.30
N TRP A 287 -7.40 -12.36 -1.32
CA TRP A 287 -8.23 -12.25 -0.14
C TRP A 287 -7.95 -13.34 0.89
N GLU A 288 -7.72 -14.58 0.45
CA GLU A 288 -7.33 -15.68 1.33
C GLU A 288 -5.99 -15.45 2.02
N ILE A 289 -5.00 -14.92 1.30
CA ILE A 289 -3.69 -14.56 1.84
C ILE A 289 -3.86 -13.45 2.88
N TYR A 290 -4.59 -12.39 2.54
CA TYR A 290 -4.88 -11.29 3.47
C TYR A 290 -5.56 -11.77 4.76
N GLN A 291 -6.66 -12.52 4.64
CA GLN A 291 -7.39 -13.07 5.79
C GLN A 291 -6.50 -14.01 6.63
N GLY A 292 -5.67 -14.82 5.98
CA GLY A 292 -4.72 -15.70 6.64
C GLY A 292 -3.72 -14.92 7.49
N ALA A 293 -3.09 -13.90 6.90
CA ALA A 293 -2.12 -13.05 7.59
C ALA A 293 -2.74 -12.23 8.72
N SER A 294 -3.88 -11.56 8.47
CA SER A 294 -4.55 -10.73 9.48
C SER A 294 -5.03 -11.53 10.69
N ARG A 295 -5.45 -12.80 10.52
CA ARG A 295 -5.81 -13.67 11.65
C ARG A 295 -4.61 -14.32 12.34
N ALA A 296 -3.48 -14.40 11.63
CA ALA A 296 -2.24 -14.95 12.17
C ALA A 296 -1.45 -13.93 12.99
N PHE A 297 -1.77 -12.64 12.83
CA PHE A 297 -1.16 -11.54 13.54
C PHE A 297 -1.79 -11.39 14.93
N GLU A 298 -1.00 -11.61 15.97
CA GLU A 298 -1.43 -11.58 17.38
C GLU A 298 -0.53 -10.68 18.24
N SER A 299 0.40 -9.94 17.62
CA SER A 299 1.43 -9.19 18.34
C SER A 299 0.94 -7.81 18.78
N GLU A 300 1.16 -7.51 20.05
CA GLU A 300 1.06 -6.17 20.63
C GLU A 300 2.48 -5.59 20.78
N PHE A 301 2.73 -4.41 20.23
CA PHE A 301 3.94 -3.64 20.52
C PHE A 301 3.65 -2.16 20.41
N ASN A 302 4.47 -1.32 21.04
CA ASN A 302 4.21 0.11 21.11
C ASN A 302 4.93 0.87 19.99
N VAL A 303 4.18 1.67 19.23
CA VAL A 303 4.71 2.56 18.20
C VAL A 303 4.79 3.98 18.73
N ASP A 304 5.95 4.36 19.23
CA ASP A 304 6.32 5.75 19.52
C ASP A 304 7.18 6.30 18.36
N ILE A 305 6.50 6.93 17.38
CA ILE A 305 7.11 7.61 16.23
C ILE A 305 6.67 9.07 16.28
N ASN A 306 7.62 9.97 16.57
CA ASN A 306 7.37 11.41 16.63
C ASN A 306 7.60 12.07 15.26
N LEU A 307 6.53 12.20 14.46
CA LEU A 307 6.54 12.87 13.17
C LEU A 307 5.58 14.08 13.20
N ASP A 308 5.90 15.11 12.42
CA ASP A 308 4.92 16.15 12.10
C ASP A 308 3.73 15.58 11.31
N ALA A 309 2.64 16.36 11.22
CA ALA A 309 1.40 15.89 10.62
C ALA A 309 1.55 15.47 9.15
N GLU A 310 2.40 16.15 8.37
CA GLU A 310 2.60 15.86 6.95
C GLU A 310 3.32 14.52 6.78
N ASN A 311 4.38 14.32 7.55
CA ASN A 311 5.19 13.11 7.55
C ASN A 311 4.44 11.90 8.15
N LEU A 312 3.61 12.14 9.17
CA LEU A 312 2.71 11.13 9.70
C LEU A 312 1.67 10.72 8.64
N ALA A 313 1.01 11.68 7.97
CA ALA A 313 0.05 11.38 6.92
C ALA A 313 0.69 10.55 5.78
N PHE A 314 1.91 10.90 5.39
CA PHE A 314 2.70 10.14 4.41
C PHE A 314 2.99 8.71 4.87
N LEU A 315 3.38 8.51 6.13
CA LEU A 315 3.61 7.17 6.69
C LEU A 315 2.31 6.35 6.69
N LEU A 316 1.22 6.92 7.20
CA LEU A 316 -0.09 6.25 7.27
C LEU A 316 -0.62 5.86 5.89
N SER A 317 -0.50 6.73 4.89
CA SER A 317 -0.91 6.41 3.52
C SER A 317 -0.11 5.26 2.94
N ASN A 318 1.21 5.22 3.19
CA ASN A 318 2.07 4.12 2.75
C ASN A 318 1.76 2.81 3.47
N ILE A 319 1.48 2.84 4.78
CA ILE A 319 1.06 1.65 5.54
C ILE A 319 -0.23 1.07 4.93
N MET A 320 -1.23 1.92 4.73
CA MET A 320 -2.52 1.51 4.16
C MET A 320 -2.39 0.96 2.74
N GLU A 321 -1.58 1.60 1.89
CA GLU A 321 -1.33 1.17 0.53
C GLU A 321 -0.60 -0.18 0.50
N GLN A 322 0.53 -0.30 1.19
CA GLN A 322 1.36 -1.51 1.16
C GLN A 322 0.64 -2.72 1.75
N THR A 323 -0.22 -2.52 2.77
CA THR A 323 -1.05 -3.59 3.33
C THR A 323 -1.99 -4.21 2.29
N LYS A 324 -2.47 -3.40 1.32
CA LYS A 324 -3.30 -3.87 0.20
C LYS A 324 -2.48 -4.47 -0.93
N LEU A 325 -1.22 -4.03 -1.10
CA LEU A 325 -0.35 -4.45 -2.19
C LEU A 325 0.36 -5.78 -1.95
N ILE A 326 0.88 -6.04 -0.75
CA ILE A 326 1.69 -7.24 -0.50
C ILE A 326 0.97 -8.55 -0.85
N PRO A 327 -0.32 -8.75 -0.50
CA PRO A 327 -1.07 -9.93 -0.96
C PRO A 327 -1.05 -10.13 -2.49
N LYS A 328 -1.09 -9.04 -3.26
CA LYS A 328 -1.00 -9.08 -4.73
C LYS A 328 0.39 -9.51 -5.18
N TYR A 329 1.43 -8.97 -4.56
CA TYR A 329 2.81 -9.38 -4.85
C TYR A 329 3.05 -10.85 -4.55
N LEU A 330 2.57 -11.36 -3.42
CA LEU A 330 2.69 -12.77 -3.07
C LEU A 330 2.00 -13.69 -4.09
N VAL A 331 0.84 -13.30 -4.64
CA VAL A 331 0.18 -14.06 -5.71
C VAL A 331 1.00 -14.05 -7.00
N LEU A 332 1.56 -12.90 -7.39
CA LEU A 332 2.40 -12.79 -8.59
C LEU A 332 3.70 -13.59 -8.45
N GLU A 333 4.40 -13.47 -7.32
CA GLU A 333 5.61 -14.23 -7.00
C GLU A 333 5.32 -15.75 -7.00
N LEU A 334 4.20 -16.18 -6.41
CA LEU A 334 3.77 -17.58 -6.51
C LEU A 334 3.52 -18.01 -7.96
N GLY A 335 2.95 -17.13 -8.78
CA GLY A 335 2.77 -17.40 -10.20
C GLY A 335 4.10 -17.66 -10.91
N VAL A 336 5.10 -16.80 -10.68
CA VAL A 336 6.46 -17.00 -11.22
C VAL A 336 7.03 -18.33 -10.76
N LYS A 337 6.91 -18.64 -9.47
CA LYS A 337 7.38 -19.91 -8.90
C LYS A 337 6.76 -21.13 -9.58
N VAL A 338 5.45 -21.11 -9.81
CA VAL A 338 4.72 -22.22 -10.45
C VAL A 338 5.21 -22.49 -11.86
N ILE A 339 5.60 -21.44 -12.59
CA ILE A 339 6.09 -21.51 -13.97
C ILE A 339 7.57 -21.93 -14.02
N ALA A 340 8.36 -21.53 -13.01
CA ALA A 340 9.79 -21.79 -12.92
C ALA A 340 10.15 -23.15 -12.29
N GLU A 341 9.19 -23.82 -11.64
CA GLU A 341 9.27 -25.20 -11.12
C GLU A 341 8.75 -26.24 -12.12
#